data_AF-A0A2E5VP83-F1
#
_entry.id   AF-A0A2E5VP83-F1
#
_cell.length_a   1.000
_cell.length_b   1.000
_cell.length_c   1.000
_cell.angle_alpha   90.00
_cell.angle_beta   90.00
_cell.angle_gamma   90.00
#
_symmetry.space_group_name_H-M   'P 1'
#
loop_
_entity.id
_entity.type
_entity.pdbx_description
1 polymer ?
#
loop_
_entity_poly.entity_id
_entity_poly.type
_entity_poly.pdbx_seq_one_letter_code
_entity_poly.pdbx_strand_id
1 'polypeptide(L)'
;MDLHGFVDIRVFRVRLPQRLPDNRSWNQAIEVCRTSQDAKQTSGWLCIDALAEVFPPQFSKRNPLNIPGPIYGAQTDTCCTGPEEAADNVLLDNNGREFVFRQASNATEVRDLVAAARSECFTGYGADGDAHWRLSLIRDWWRNREEMLAALGEQWLAEIARAHCKPESVERRRQSLLGGARGYLRVYGFFVENGRAPTDVDILPDVD
;
A
#
# COMPACT_ATOMS: atom_id res chain seq x y z
N MET A 1 20.23 -10.78 -3.39
CA MET A 1 19.14 -11.08 -2.44
C MET A 1 17.79 -10.94 -3.14
N ASP A 2 16.85 -11.86 -2.95
CA ASP A 2 15.44 -11.64 -3.33
C ASP A 2 14.78 -10.75 -2.27
N LEU A 3 14.26 -9.59 -2.69
CA LEU A 3 13.56 -8.66 -1.81
C LEU A 3 12.05 -8.92 -1.76
N HIS A 4 11.55 -9.96 -2.43
CA HIS A 4 10.17 -10.41 -2.40
C HIS A 4 9.17 -9.29 -2.74
N GLY A 5 9.50 -8.48 -3.75
CA GLY A 5 8.70 -7.35 -4.19
C GLY A 5 8.80 -6.11 -3.30
N PHE A 6 9.58 -6.12 -2.22
CA PHE A 6 9.88 -4.91 -1.45
C PHE A 6 10.69 -3.93 -2.29
N VAL A 7 10.23 -2.68 -2.31
CA VAL A 7 11.01 -1.52 -2.76
C VAL A 7 10.91 -0.47 -1.68
N ASP A 8 12.05 0.13 -1.33
CA ASP A 8 12.06 1.36 -0.54
C ASP A 8 11.47 2.47 -1.41
N ILE A 9 10.18 2.75 -1.25
CA ILE A 9 9.48 3.69 -2.13
C ILE A 9 10.03 5.12 -2.01
N ARG A 10 10.83 5.44 -0.99
CA ARG A 10 11.53 6.73 -0.85
C ARG A 10 12.52 6.99 -1.98
N VAL A 11 12.87 5.97 -2.77
CA VAL A 11 13.64 6.14 -4.02
C VAL A 11 12.82 6.79 -5.13
N PHE A 12 11.49 6.87 -5.02
CA PHE A 12 10.62 7.52 -6.00
C PHE A 12 10.30 8.96 -5.63
N ARG A 13 9.93 9.73 -6.65
CA ARG A 13 9.35 11.06 -6.54
C ARG A 13 8.04 11.07 -7.31
N VAL A 14 7.08 11.85 -6.84
CA VAL A 14 5.76 11.96 -7.44
C VAL A 14 5.45 13.41 -7.76
N ARG A 15 4.85 13.65 -8.92
CA ARG A 15 4.32 14.97 -9.28
C ARG A 15 2.81 14.85 -9.42
N LEU A 16 2.11 15.60 -8.59
CA LEU A 16 0.66 15.63 -8.56
C LEU A 16 0.18 16.78 -9.46
N PRO A 17 -0.80 16.55 -10.35
CA PRO A 17 -1.38 17.63 -11.14
C PRO A 17 -2.18 18.56 -10.21
N GLN A 18 -2.22 19.85 -10.53
CA GLN A 18 -3.00 20.83 -9.74
C GLN A 18 -4.51 20.55 -9.82
N ARG A 19 -4.97 20.02 -10.95
CA ARG A 19 -6.35 19.62 -11.20
C ARG A 19 -6.35 18.38 -12.09
N LEU A 20 -7.30 17.48 -11.88
CA LEU A 20 -7.52 16.35 -12.78
C LEU A 20 -7.99 16.87 -14.15
N PRO A 21 -7.30 16.54 -15.26
CA PRO A 21 -7.75 16.90 -16.59
C PRO A 21 -9.09 16.24 -16.92
N ASP A 22 -9.94 16.93 -17.69
CA ASP A 22 -11.23 16.38 -18.14
C ASP A 22 -11.01 15.03 -18.85
N ASN A 23 -11.80 14.02 -18.47
CA ASN A 23 -11.77 12.65 -19.01
C ASN A 23 -10.49 11.83 -18.73
N ARG A 24 -9.73 12.11 -17.66
CA ARG A 24 -8.63 11.25 -17.19
C ARG A 24 -8.87 10.74 -15.78
N SER A 25 -8.44 9.52 -15.50
CA SER A 25 -8.27 9.00 -14.14
C SER A 25 -7.00 9.55 -13.49
N TRP A 26 -6.89 9.48 -12.16
CA TRP A 26 -5.72 10.00 -11.46
C TRP A 26 -4.44 9.24 -11.83
N ASN A 27 -4.53 7.92 -12.04
CA ASN A 27 -3.39 7.10 -12.45
C ASN A 27 -2.84 7.43 -13.86
N GLN A 28 -3.56 8.22 -14.67
CA GLN A 28 -3.10 8.75 -15.95
C GLN A 28 -2.49 10.15 -15.84
N ALA A 29 -2.75 10.85 -14.74
CA ALA A 29 -2.35 12.25 -14.56
C ALA A 29 -1.19 12.43 -13.56
N ILE A 30 -0.99 11.47 -12.65
CA ILE A 30 0.14 11.46 -11.73
C ILE A 30 1.40 10.94 -12.43
N GLU A 31 2.50 11.66 -12.24
CA GLU A 31 3.81 11.25 -12.75
C GLU A 31 4.66 10.71 -11.60
N VAL A 32 5.40 9.64 -11.87
CA VAL A 32 6.33 9.03 -10.93
C VAL A 32 7.66 8.80 -11.61
N CYS A 33 8.73 9.24 -10.95
CA CYS A 33 10.08 8.98 -11.43
C CYS A 33 10.93 8.39 -10.30
N ARG A 34 11.97 7.64 -10.68
CA ARG A 34 12.98 7.19 -9.73
C ARG A 34 14.01 8.31 -9.57
N THR A 35 14.41 8.56 -8.33
CA THR A 35 15.45 9.53 -8.01
C THR A 35 16.75 9.09 -8.67
N SER A 36 17.18 9.74 -9.76
CA SER A 36 18.60 9.83 -10.06
C SER A 36 19.22 10.76 -9.03
N GLN A 37 20.48 10.53 -8.63
CA GLN A 37 21.14 11.26 -7.54
C GLN A 37 21.13 12.80 -7.72
N ASP A 38 20.80 13.32 -8.92
CA ASP A 38 20.75 14.74 -9.28
C ASP A 38 19.37 15.40 -9.17
N ALA A 39 18.29 14.67 -8.89
CA ALA A 39 16.92 15.21 -8.93
C ALA A 39 16.48 15.97 -7.66
N LYS A 40 17.40 16.33 -6.76
CA LYS A 40 17.05 16.85 -5.42
C LYS A 40 16.32 18.21 -5.42
N GLN A 41 16.19 18.93 -6.54
CA GLN A 41 15.55 20.25 -6.55
C GLN A 41 14.88 20.60 -7.90
N THR A 42 13.93 19.79 -8.36
CA THR A 42 13.01 20.24 -9.42
C THR A 42 11.66 20.61 -8.80
N SER A 43 11.26 21.88 -8.95
CA SER A 43 10.00 22.41 -8.44
C SER A 43 8.82 21.53 -8.87
N GLY A 44 7.94 21.18 -7.91
CA GLY A 44 6.72 20.40 -8.17
C GLY A 44 6.85 18.87 -8.02
N TRP A 45 8.04 18.33 -7.77
CA TRP A 45 8.23 16.92 -7.41
C TRP A 45 8.27 16.73 -5.89
N LEU A 46 7.45 15.84 -5.38
CA LEU A 46 7.36 15.48 -3.97
C LEU A 46 8.17 14.22 -3.68
N CYS A 47 8.91 14.24 -2.56
CA CYS A 47 9.40 13.01 -1.93
C CYS A 47 8.21 12.19 -1.42
N ILE A 48 8.34 10.86 -1.37
CA ILE A 48 7.30 10.02 -0.78
C ILE A 48 7.02 10.43 0.67
N ASP A 49 8.04 10.76 1.47
CA ASP A 49 7.82 11.18 2.87
C ASP A 49 6.96 12.46 2.97
N ALA A 50 7.02 13.32 1.95
CA ALA A 50 6.18 14.53 1.87
C ALA A 50 4.72 14.22 1.50
N LEU A 51 4.41 12.98 1.08
CA LEU A 51 3.02 12.57 0.88
C LEU A 51 2.22 12.57 2.17
N ALA A 52 2.86 12.48 3.35
CA ALA A 52 2.16 12.60 4.62
C ALA A 52 1.50 13.99 4.83
N GLU A 53 1.97 15.02 4.11
CA GLU A 53 1.34 16.35 4.11
C GLU A 53 0.07 16.38 3.24
N VAL A 54 -0.04 15.46 2.28
CA VAL A 54 -1.18 15.32 1.36
C VAL A 54 -2.17 14.27 1.88
N PHE A 55 -1.67 13.21 2.49
CA PHE A 55 -2.40 12.09 3.07
C PHE A 55 -2.07 12.01 4.56
N PRO A 56 -2.89 12.66 5.41
CA PRO A 56 -2.52 12.94 6.78
C PRO A 56 -2.31 11.66 7.61
N PRO A 57 -1.38 11.67 8.57
CA PRO A 57 -1.17 10.61 9.55
C PRO A 57 -2.45 10.13 10.25
N GLN A 58 -2.84 8.87 10.05
CA GLN A 58 -4.03 8.27 10.65
C GLN A 58 -3.80 6.81 11.07
N PHE A 59 -2.57 6.45 11.43
CA PHE A 59 -2.17 5.06 11.63
C PHE A 59 -2.96 4.31 12.72
N SER A 60 -3.39 5.03 13.75
CA SER A 60 -4.26 4.49 14.82
C SER A 60 -5.65 4.08 14.33
N LYS A 61 -6.08 4.60 13.17
CA LYS A 61 -7.36 4.33 12.51
C LYS A 61 -7.22 3.44 11.27
N ARG A 62 -6.01 2.90 11.00
CA ARG A 62 -5.75 2.07 9.81
C ARG A 62 -6.70 0.87 9.76
N ASN A 63 -7.13 0.48 8.56
CA ASN A 63 -7.86 -0.76 8.37
C ASN A 63 -6.96 -1.95 8.76
N PRO A 64 -7.40 -2.89 9.62
CA PRO A 64 -6.59 -4.04 10.04
C PRO A 64 -6.19 -4.95 8.87
N LEU A 65 -6.90 -4.90 7.74
CA LEU A 65 -6.61 -5.70 6.56
C LEU A 65 -5.46 -5.17 5.70
N ASN A 66 -4.99 -3.94 5.94
CA ASN A 66 -3.82 -3.42 5.23
C ASN A 66 -2.62 -4.33 5.47
N ILE A 67 -1.91 -4.70 4.41
CA ILE A 67 -0.58 -5.27 4.58
C ILE A 67 0.34 -4.20 5.20
N PRO A 68 1.21 -4.57 6.16
CA PRO A 68 2.22 -3.67 6.69
C PRO A 68 3.00 -2.98 5.56
N GLY A 69 3.24 -1.69 5.72
CA GLY A 69 3.81 -0.86 4.67
C GLY A 69 3.59 0.64 4.86
N PRO A 70 4.24 1.47 4.03
CA PRO A 70 4.23 2.92 4.12
C PRO A 70 2.86 3.54 3.84
N ILE A 71 2.13 3.02 2.85
CA ILE A 71 0.82 3.53 2.44
C ILE A 71 -0.28 2.58 2.94
N TYR A 72 -1.33 3.12 3.53
CA TYR A 72 -2.43 2.34 4.09
C TYR A 72 -3.77 3.08 3.98
N GLY A 73 -4.86 2.32 3.86
CA GLY A 73 -6.21 2.84 4.04
C GLY A 73 -6.56 2.96 5.53
N ALA A 74 -7.21 4.03 5.95
CA ALA A 74 -7.67 4.25 7.31
C ALA A 74 -9.21 4.38 7.34
N GLN A 75 -9.72 5.59 7.57
CA GLN A 75 -11.15 5.87 7.50
C GLN A 75 -11.54 6.27 6.08
N THR A 76 -11.29 5.39 5.12
CA THR A 76 -11.72 5.58 3.73
C THR A 76 -13.24 5.55 3.62
N ASP A 77 -13.75 6.23 2.62
CA ASP A 77 -15.14 6.21 2.23
C ASP A 77 -15.58 4.87 1.66
N THR A 78 -16.82 4.82 1.19
CA THR A 78 -17.43 3.64 0.59
C THR A 78 -17.78 3.88 -0.88
N CYS A 79 -17.14 4.86 -1.52
CA CYS A 79 -17.32 5.16 -2.95
C CYS A 79 -16.64 4.11 -3.84
N CYS A 80 -15.78 3.27 -3.26
CA CYS A 80 -15.19 2.09 -3.89
C CYS A 80 -14.29 2.41 -5.10
N THR A 81 -13.60 3.55 -5.09
CA THR A 81 -12.83 4.06 -6.24
C THR A 81 -11.41 3.52 -6.32
N GLY A 82 -10.82 3.15 -5.19
CA GLY A 82 -9.44 2.67 -5.10
C GLY A 82 -9.13 1.45 -5.96
N PRO A 83 -9.98 0.39 -6.00
CA PRO A 83 -9.76 -0.75 -6.88
C PRO A 83 -9.75 -0.41 -8.38
N GLU A 84 -10.41 0.66 -8.81
CA GLU A 84 -10.38 1.11 -10.21
C GLU A 84 -9.03 1.76 -10.57
N GLU A 85 -8.47 2.53 -9.63
CA GLU A 85 -7.18 3.21 -9.82
C GLU A 85 -5.98 2.27 -9.58
N ALA A 86 -6.10 1.33 -8.64
CA ALA A 86 -5.00 0.51 -8.11
C ALA A 86 -5.39 -0.95 -7.87
N ALA A 87 -6.00 -1.61 -8.86
CA ALA A 87 -6.48 -3.00 -8.77
C ALA A 87 -5.42 -4.01 -8.28
N ASP A 88 -4.13 -3.74 -8.49
CA ASP A 88 -3.05 -4.63 -8.09
C ASP A 88 -2.58 -4.42 -6.64
N ASN A 89 -3.13 -3.43 -5.93
CA ASN A 89 -2.70 -3.00 -4.60
C ASN A 89 -3.86 -2.79 -3.62
N VAL A 90 -5.06 -2.42 -4.08
CA VAL A 90 -6.21 -2.04 -3.24
C VAL A 90 -7.37 -3.03 -3.39
N LEU A 91 -7.99 -3.37 -2.26
CA LEU A 91 -9.24 -4.12 -2.16
C LEU A 91 -10.20 -3.40 -1.21
N LEU A 92 -11.43 -3.91 -1.13
CA LEU A 92 -12.48 -3.41 -0.25
C LEU A 92 -12.77 -4.40 0.86
N ASP A 93 -12.99 -3.90 2.08
CA ASP A 93 -13.53 -4.71 3.17
C ASP A 93 -15.05 -4.90 3.03
N ASN A 94 -15.66 -5.63 3.96
CA ASN A 94 -17.10 -5.93 3.92
C ASN A 94 -18.01 -4.70 4.04
N ASN A 95 -17.48 -3.56 4.48
CA ASN A 95 -18.20 -2.29 4.56
C ASN A 95 -17.95 -1.39 3.35
N GLY A 96 -17.20 -1.88 2.34
CA GLY A 96 -16.83 -1.09 1.16
C GLY A 96 -15.66 -0.13 1.41
N ARG A 97 -14.95 -0.25 2.54
CA ARG A 97 -13.78 0.59 2.81
C ARG A 97 -12.54 0.04 2.15
N GLU A 98 -11.75 0.92 1.58
CA GLU A 98 -10.53 0.59 0.87
C GLU A 98 -9.38 0.24 1.82
N PHE A 99 -8.61 -0.81 1.48
CA PHE A 99 -7.38 -1.18 2.16
C PHE A 99 -6.30 -1.63 1.15
N VAL A 100 -5.04 -1.37 1.48
CA VAL A 100 -3.88 -1.78 0.69
C VAL A 100 -3.54 -3.23 1.02
N PHE A 101 -3.87 -4.16 0.13
CA PHE A 101 -3.59 -5.58 0.33
C PHE A 101 -2.19 -5.99 -0.11
N ARG A 102 -1.52 -5.13 -0.91
CA ARG A 102 -0.15 -5.30 -1.39
C ARG A 102 0.51 -3.92 -1.59
N GLN A 103 1.70 -3.72 -1.02
CA GLN A 103 2.47 -2.49 -1.24
C GLN A 103 3.04 -2.41 -2.65
N ALA A 104 3.35 -1.20 -3.09
CA ALA A 104 3.98 -0.96 -4.37
C ALA A 104 5.38 -1.57 -4.45
N SER A 105 5.65 -2.23 -5.57
CA SER A 105 6.92 -2.90 -5.91
C SER A 105 7.64 -2.25 -7.09
N ASN A 106 7.05 -1.22 -7.71
CA ASN A 106 7.60 -0.50 -8.84
C ASN A 106 6.93 0.88 -8.98
N ALA A 107 7.43 1.72 -9.92
CA ALA A 107 6.95 3.09 -10.11
C ALA A 107 5.47 3.16 -10.55
N THR A 108 5.00 2.20 -11.34
CA THR A 108 3.59 2.12 -11.76
C THR A 108 2.70 1.91 -10.55
N GLU A 109 3.02 0.95 -9.68
CA GLU A 109 2.21 0.68 -8.49
C GLU A 109 2.27 1.83 -7.47
N VAL A 110 3.38 2.58 -7.40
CA VAL A 110 3.44 3.82 -6.60
C VAL A 110 2.46 4.85 -7.14
N ARG A 111 2.45 5.06 -8.46
CA ARG A 111 1.51 5.98 -9.11
C ARG A 111 0.07 5.59 -8.82
N ASP A 112 -0.23 4.30 -8.97
CA ASP A 112 -1.58 3.77 -8.83
C ASP A 112 -2.06 3.88 -7.38
N LEU A 113 -1.22 3.57 -6.38
CA LEU A 113 -1.57 3.80 -4.96
C LEU A 113 -1.80 5.29 -4.64
N VAL A 114 -0.98 6.19 -5.17
CA VAL A 114 -1.18 7.64 -4.99
C VAL A 114 -2.46 8.12 -5.69
N ALA A 115 -2.81 7.50 -6.82
CA ALA A 115 -4.06 7.77 -7.52
C ALA A 115 -5.27 7.31 -6.72
N ALA A 116 -5.26 6.08 -6.18
CA ALA A 116 -6.31 5.59 -5.29
C ALA A 116 -6.52 6.53 -4.08
N ALA A 117 -5.42 6.93 -3.43
CA ALA A 117 -5.47 7.86 -2.32
C ALA A 117 -5.99 9.27 -2.68
N ARG A 118 -5.86 9.68 -3.96
CA ARG A 118 -6.40 10.96 -4.46
C ARG A 118 -7.86 10.87 -4.92
N SER A 119 -8.30 9.71 -5.37
CA SER A 119 -9.70 9.47 -5.76
C SER A 119 -10.63 9.40 -4.55
N GLU A 120 -10.11 8.95 -3.42
CA GLU A 120 -10.86 8.88 -2.17
C GLU A 120 -11.22 10.29 -1.65
N CYS A 121 -12.50 10.53 -1.40
CA CYS A 121 -13.02 11.89 -1.22
C CYS A 121 -12.79 12.49 0.18
N PHE A 122 -12.41 11.67 1.16
CA PHE A 122 -12.30 12.06 2.57
C PHE A 122 -10.86 12.03 3.09
N THR A 123 -9.88 11.89 2.20
CA THR A 123 -8.46 11.78 2.55
C THR A 123 -8.21 10.66 3.57
N GLY A 124 -8.87 9.52 3.36
CA GLY A 124 -8.88 8.36 4.22
C GLY A 124 -7.63 7.49 4.15
N TYR A 125 -6.66 7.83 3.29
CA TYR A 125 -5.35 7.17 3.22
C TYR A 125 -4.31 7.88 4.10
N GLY A 126 -3.32 7.12 4.57
CA GLY A 126 -2.11 7.64 5.18
C GLY A 126 -0.86 7.12 4.47
N ALA A 127 0.23 7.89 4.53
CA ALA A 127 1.51 7.59 3.88
C ALA A 127 2.71 7.56 4.85
N ASP A 128 2.45 7.58 6.15
CA ASP A 128 3.46 7.61 7.22
C ASP A 128 3.70 6.24 7.88
N GLY A 129 3.26 5.14 7.25
CA GLY A 129 3.28 3.81 7.84
C GLY A 129 4.67 3.35 8.29
N ASP A 130 5.72 3.72 7.56
CA ASP A 130 7.11 3.40 7.90
C ASP A 130 7.55 3.98 9.26
N ALA A 131 6.91 5.05 9.74
CA ALA A 131 7.20 5.66 11.03
C ALA A 131 6.50 4.93 12.21
N HIS A 132 5.51 4.08 11.92
CA HIS A 132 4.65 3.47 12.94
C HIS A 132 4.73 1.96 13.01
N TRP A 133 4.96 1.29 11.88
CA TRP A 133 5.16 -0.16 11.88
C TRP A 133 6.41 -0.50 12.67
N ARG A 134 6.27 -1.51 13.53
CA ARG A 134 7.35 -2.14 14.28
C ARG A 134 7.31 -3.63 14.02
N LEU A 135 8.43 -4.32 14.19
CA LEU A 135 8.47 -5.77 13.99
C LEU A 135 7.41 -6.52 14.82
N SER A 136 7.12 -6.06 16.05
CA SER A 136 6.05 -6.62 16.88
C SER A 136 4.67 -6.51 16.24
N LEU A 137 4.32 -5.35 15.69
CA LEU A 137 3.02 -5.14 15.02
C LEU A 137 2.92 -5.94 13.72
N ILE A 138 4.03 -6.14 13.02
CA ILE A 138 4.09 -6.98 11.82
C ILE A 138 3.83 -8.44 12.18
N ARG A 139 4.44 -8.94 13.26
CA ARG A 139 4.17 -10.29 13.80
C ARG A 139 2.73 -10.45 14.22
N ASP A 140 2.17 -9.48 14.94
CA ASP A 140 0.75 -9.49 15.34
C ASP A 140 -0.16 -9.61 14.12
N TRP A 141 0.11 -8.82 13.09
CA TRP A 141 -0.64 -8.87 11.83
C TRP A 141 -0.51 -10.25 11.15
N TRP A 142 0.71 -10.81 11.07
CA TRP A 142 0.96 -12.10 10.43
C TRP A 142 0.30 -13.27 11.16
N ARG A 143 0.23 -13.20 12.50
CA ARG A 143 -0.46 -14.21 13.33
C ARG A 143 -1.97 -14.22 13.09
N ASN A 144 -2.57 -13.07 12.78
CA ASN A 144 -4.00 -12.96 12.46
C ASN A 144 -4.35 -13.36 11.02
N ARG A 145 -3.38 -13.79 10.19
CA ARG A 145 -3.61 -14.11 8.77
C ARG A 145 -4.64 -15.23 8.56
N GLU A 146 -4.75 -16.18 9.48
CA GLU A 146 -5.67 -17.31 9.36
C GLU A 146 -7.13 -16.86 9.54
N GLU A 147 -7.37 -15.95 10.49
CA GLU A 147 -8.68 -15.29 10.65
C GLU A 147 -9.01 -14.44 9.43
N MET A 148 -8.03 -13.68 8.91
CA MET A 148 -8.22 -12.95 7.65
C MET A 148 -8.56 -13.91 6.52
N LEU A 149 -7.85 -15.03 6.38
CA LEU A 149 -8.07 -16.05 5.36
C LEU A 149 -9.42 -16.77 5.51
N ALA A 150 -9.96 -16.88 6.73
CA ALA A 150 -11.28 -17.43 7.01
C ALA A 150 -12.42 -16.44 6.68
N ALA A 151 -12.24 -15.14 6.95
CA ALA A 151 -13.23 -14.10 6.65
C ALA A 151 -13.51 -13.96 5.14
N LEU A 152 -12.46 -13.76 4.36
CA LEU A 152 -11.89 -14.88 3.64
C LEU A 152 -12.80 -15.90 2.89
N GLY A 153 -12.89 -17.13 3.40
CA GLY A 153 -13.58 -18.26 2.77
C GLY A 153 -15.09 -18.36 3.00
N GLU A 154 -15.67 -17.66 3.96
CA GLU A 154 -17.09 -17.88 4.35
C GLU A 154 -18.07 -16.80 3.86
N GLN A 155 -17.60 -15.57 3.63
CA GLN A 155 -18.44 -14.41 3.25
C GLN A 155 -17.94 -13.64 2.00
N TRP A 156 -16.95 -14.19 1.28
CA TRP A 156 -16.23 -13.48 0.21
C TRP A 156 -17.00 -13.57 -1.11
N LEU A 157 -17.54 -12.51 -1.67
CA LEU A 157 -17.43 -11.09 -1.42
C LEU A 157 -18.82 -10.61 -1.02
N ALA A 158 -18.91 -9.67 -0.06
CA ALA A 158 -20.06 -8.77 -0.05
C ALA A 158 -20.29 -8.28 -1.49
N GLU A 159 -21.55 -8.13 -1.90
CA GLU A 159 -21.95 -7.70 -3.25
C GLU A 159 -21.04 -6.59 -3.81
N ILE A 160 -20.61 -5.67 -2.94
CA ILE A 160 -19.65 -4.59 -3.17
C ILE A 160 -18.33 -5.08 -3.78
N ALA A 161 -17.60 -6.00 -3.14
CA ALA A 161 -16.29 -6.39 -3.66
C ALA A 161 -16.40 -7.29 -4.91
N ARG A 162 -17.55 -7.96 -5.14
CA ARG A 162 -17.87 -8.59 -6.44
C ARG A 162 -18.10 -7.55 -7.53
N ALA A 163 -18.70 -6.42 -7.19
CA ALA A 163 -19.01 -5.35 -8.14
C ALA A 163 -17.78 -4.50 -8.50
N HIS A 164 -16.86 -4.31 -7.56
CA HIS A 164 -15.77 -3.34 -7.70
C HIS A 164 -14.35 -3.93 -7.73
N CYS A 165 -14.12 -5.15 -7.24
CA CYS A 165 -12.79 -5.75 -7.23
C CYS A 165 -12.64 -6.84 -8.30
N LYS A 166 -11.45 -6.90 -8.91
CA LYS A 166 -11.17 -7.94 -9.90
C LYS A 166 -10.94 -9.31 -9.21
N PRO A 167 -11.45 -10.43 -9.75
CA PRO A 167 -11.24 -11.76 -9.19
C PRO A 167 -9.76 -12.12 -9.00
N GLU A 168 -8.88 -11.68 -9.89
CA GLU A 168 -7.44 -11.90 -9.78
C GLU A 168 -6.79 -11.17 -8.61
N SER A 169 -7.27 -9.98 -8.25
CA SER A 169 -6.78 -9.22 -7.10
C SER A 169 -7.13 -9.92 -5.79
N VAL A 170 -8.35 -10.47 -5.73
CA VAL A 170 -8.85 -11.29 -4.63
C VAL A 170 -8.03 -12.57 -4.47
N GLU A 171 -7.77 -13.27 -5.57
CA GLU A 171 -6.92 -14.47 -5.54
C GLU A 171 -5.49 -14.14 -5.12
N ARG A 172 -4.93 -13.01 -5.60
CA ARG A 172 -3.60 -12.56 -5.17
C ARG A 172 -3.54 -12.27 -3.67
N ARG A 173 -4.60 -11.68 -3.09
CA ARG A 173 -4.71 -11.51 -1.64
C ARG A 173 -4.77 -12.86 -0.91
N ARG A 174 -5.55 -13.82 -1.41
CA ARG A 174 -5.58 -15.19 -0.85
C ARG A 174 -4.17 -15.80 -0.84
N GLN A 175 -3.46 -15.77 -1.96
CA GLN A 175 -2.09 -16.30 -2.06
C GLN A 175 -1.09 -15.59 -1.15
N SER A 176 -1.26 -14.26 -0.98
CA SER A 176 -0.48 -13.47 -0.03
C SER A 176 -0.63 -13.99 1.41
N LEU A 177 -1.86 -14.29 1.85
CA LEU A 177 -2.14 -14.79 3.19
C LEU A 177 -1.74 -16.26 3.39
N LEU A 178 -1.76 -17.07 2.33
CA LEU A 178 -1.32 -18.47 2.35
C LEU A 178 0.21 -18.66 2.49
N GLY A 179 0.97 -17.57 2.53
CA GLY A 179 2.43 -17.61 2.65
C GLY A 179 3.16 -16.61 1.78
N GLY A 180 2.52 -16.13 0.70
CA GLY A 180 3.15 -15.24 -0.28
C GLY A 180 3.67 -13.92 0.30
N ALA A 181 3.05 -13.39 1.36
CA ALA A 181 3.53 -12.18 2.03
C ALA A 181 4.73 -12.40 2.94
N ARG A 182 5.04 -13.64 3.36
CA ARG A 182 6.04 -13.88 4.42
C ARG A 182 7.41 -13.29 4.08
N GLY A 183 7.88 -13.49 2.84
CA GLY A 183 9.14 -12.92 2.37
C GLY A 183 9.16 -11.39 2.42
N TYR A 184 8.11 -10.75 1.91
CA TYR A 184 7.94 -9.30 1.96
C TYR A 184 7.96 -8.77 3.40
N LEU A 185 7.21 -9.39 4.31
CA LEU A 185 7.11 -8.94 5.70
C LEU A 185 8.44 -9.05 6.46
N ARG A 186 9.25 -10.06 6.15
CA ARG A 186 10.60 -10.19 6.74
C ARG A 186 11.53 -9.08 6.28
N VAL A 187 11.51 -8.76 4.97
CA VAL A 187 12.27 -7.66 4.40
C VAL A 187 11.79 -6.31 4.97
N TYR A 188 10.48 -6.09 5.02
CA TYR A 188 9.90 -4.88 5.57
C TYR A 188 10.15 -4.74 7.08
N GLY A 189 10.06 -5.84 7.84
CA GLY A 189 10.40 -5.89 9.25
C GLY A 189 11.86 -5.53 9.53
N PHE A 190 12.78 -6.02 8.70
CA PHE A 190 14.18 -5.56 8.76
C PHE A 190 14.29 -4.05 8.50
N PHE A 191 13.61 -3.58 7.45
CA PHE A 191 13.66 -2.19 7.01
C PHE A 191 13.21 -1.21 8.10
N VAL A 192 12.07 -1.45 8.74
CA VAL A 192 11.54 -0.53 9.77
C VAL A 192 12.40 -0.49 11.04
N GLU A 193 13.06 -1.60 11.39
CA GLU A 193 13.94 -1.65 12.57
C GLU A 193 15.33 -1.02 12.30
N ASN A 194 15.81 -1.07 11.05
CA ASN A 194 17.17 -0.64 10.69
C ASN A 194 17.23 0.67 9.88
N GLY A 195 16.09 1.16 9.37
CA GLY A 195 15.99 2.35 8.53
C GLY A 195 16.55 2.20 7.11
N ARG A 196 16.99 0.99 6.71
CA ARG A 196 17.59 0.69 5.40
C ARG A 196 17.12 -0.65 4.85
N ALA A 197 17.16 -0.81 3.54
CA ALA A 197 16.94 -2.11 2.90
C ALA A 197 18.03 -3.11 3.32
N PRO A 198 17.70 -4.42 3.43
CA PRO A 198 18.68 -5.46 3.68
C PRO A 198 19.59 -5.70 2.46
N THR A 199 20.76 -6.25 2.72
CA THR A 199 21.78 -6.67 1.76
C THR A 199 22.03 -8.18 1.91
N ASP A 200 22.80 -8.78 1.00
CA ASP A 200 23.09 -10.22 1.00
C ASP A 200 23.73 -10.77 2.30
N VAL A 201 24.30 -9.90 3.15
CA VAL A 201 24.93 -10.28 4.42
C VAL A 201 24.00 -10.13 5.64
N ASP A 202 22.83 -9.51 5.46
CA ASP A 202 21.91 -9.23 6.55
C ASP A 202 21.03 -10.45 6.88
N ILE A 203 20.77 -10.65 8.17
CA ILE A 203 19.85 -11.67 8.66
C ILE A 203 18.47 -11.06 8.80
N LEU A 204 17.51 -11.55 8.02
CA LEU A 204 16.12 -11.08 8.08
C LEU A 204 15.41 -11.64 9.32
N PRO A 205 14.65 -10.81 10.06
CA PRO A 205 13.90 -11.27 11.23
C PRO A 205 12.86 -12.32 10.84
N ASP A 206 12.45 -13.12 11.81
CA ASP A 206 11.25 -13.95 11.66
C ASP A 206 9.98 -13.15 12.00
N VAL A 207 8.89 -13.51 11.32
CA VAL A 207 7.58 -12.85 11.42
C VAL A 207 6.50 -13.75 12.02
N ASP A 208 6.83 -15.01 12.31
CA ASP A 208 5.97 -15.95 13.02
C ASP A 208 5.83 -15.59 14.52
#